data_AF-A0A1I2DPJ9-F1
#
_entry.id   AF-A0A1I2DPJ9-F1
#
_cell.length_a   1.000
_cell.length_b   1.000
_cell.length_c   1.000
_cell.angle_alpha   90.00
_cell.angle_beta   90.00
_cell.angle_gamma   90.00
#
_symmetry.space_group_name_H-M   'P 1'
#
loop_
_entity.id
_entity.type
_entity.pdbx_description
1 polymer ?
#
loop_
_entity_poly.entity_id
_entity_poly.type
_entity_poly.pdbx_seq_one_letter_code
_entity_poly.pdbx_strand_id
1 'polypeptide(L)'
;MPRPRACGANPRLSAWRRADTLAIVNLPGTPFDEVALGLKASTGPRIAGGLMIVNAVLVLAETFLMPEQAKPDLLTPSFPVTALIDIALGVSLVSGSTGAVGLSIIRVGLGLLLFTLMRAFAGDWLAAGMQVGVSVAFLLLLVGHPRRLRIGLAALLFGFYLVLEGLGVYIVLSGQNPIARAVLSARGELAGEPAGEVVGGLVDYRLRAPSDRWFLRTDEAARRDNPLADRWLIRPDLDAHLLIIAERVPDTMVPLAPFVDTVVGNMRGAASDFELLDAAPLPGYPDTGKLLRMRATVDGQHIDYLAGLVTAYGSAYQLIGFTGAHNFAAVEPELRAALESFVLPASAALPKGAGRVVGAAAPYAITAPNERWIAASPEMLAQQNPDSDRWILRPDVDAHLTVVLEPLGEETTAAALMQQMPERLRSSWPTASFHPDEPLAGTHVSGQILHASVAGAEGAFEIDYAIYVLGLRAFHVVAMAPAPAYPGVRDELRQAQLSFEPPND
;
A
#
# COMPACT_ATOMS: atom_id res chain seq x y z
N MET A 1 -3.57 31.49 -42.71
CA MET A 1 -3.14 32.89 -42.50
C MET A 1 -2.60 33.01 -41.08
N PRO A 2 -1.65 33.91 -40.75
CA PRO A 2 -0.33 34.13 -41.35
C PRO A 2 0.81 34.05 -40.29
N ARG A 3 2.04 33.85 -40.76
CA ARG A 3 3.30 34.07 -40.00
C ARG A 3 3.53 35.56 -39.72
N PRO A 4 4.27 35.91 -38.65
CA PRO A 4 5.17 37.07 -38.64
C PRO A 4 6.61 36.63 -38.33
N ARG A 5 7.55 36.79 -39.27
CA ARG A 5 8.45 37.94 -39.48
C ARG A 5 9.65 37.96 -38.52
N ALA A 6 10.81 37.66 -39.10
CA ALA A 6 12.13 38.04 -38.63
C ALA A 6 12.40 39.52 -38.94
N CYS A 7 13.03 40.23 -38.00
CA CYS A 7 13.82 41.46 -38.08
C CYS A 7 14.41 41.65 -36.67
N GLY A 8 15.67 42.01 -36.42
CA GLY A 8 16.81 42.32 -37.26
C GLY A 8 18.03 42.46 -36.35
N ALA A 9 19.20 42.10 -36.87
CA ALA A 9 20.48 42.40 -36.24
C ALA A 9 20.76 43.91 -36.35
N ASN A 10 21.27 44.51 -35.27
CA ASN A 10 21.88 45.84 -35.33
C ASN A 10 23.30 45.75 -34.72
N PRO A 11 24.35 46.11 -35.47
CA PRO A 11 25.74 46.08 -35.04
C PRO A 11 26.13 47.40 -34.34
N ARG A 12 27.35 47.42 -33.80
CA ARG A 12 28.09 48.54 -33.19
C ARG A 12 28.02 48.60 -31.66
N LEU A 13 29.13 48.21 -31.04
CA LEU A 13 29.89 49.04 -30.10
C LEU A 13 31.25 48.38 -29.87
N SER A 14 32.12 48.56 -30.86
CA SER A 14 33.57 48.54 -30.69
C SER A 14 34.04 49.95 -30.31
N ALA A 15 35.17 50.00 -29.61
CA ALA A 15 35.98 51.18 -29.27
C ALA A 15 35.68 51.87 -27.93
N TRP A 16 36.32 51.37 -26.87
CA TRP A 16 37.11 52.20 -25.93
C TRP A 16 38.37 51.41 -25.57
N ARG A 17 39.49 51.75 -26.22
CA ARG A 17 40.85 51.23 -25.95
C ARG A 17 41.76 52.45 -25.79
N ARG A 18 42.47 52.48 -24.65
CA ARG A 18 43.63 53.31 -24.24
C ARG A 18 43.36 54.58 -23.45
N ALA A 19 43.89 54.54 -22.22
CA ALA A 19 44.48 55.56 -21.34
C ALA A 19 44.12 55.11 -19.89
N ASP A 20 44.96 54.96 -18.88
CA ASP A 20 46.38 55.22 -18.68
C ASP A 20 46.87 54.38 -17.48
N THR A 21 48.17 54.18 -17.47
CA THR A 21 49.02 53.60 -16.42
C THR A 21 48.71 54.16 -15.02
N LEU A 22 48.07 53.37 -14.16
CA LEU A 22 48.07 53.60 -12.71
C LEU A 22 49.18 52.76 -12.09
N ALA A 23 50.29 53.43 -11.80
CA ALA A 23 51.37 52.93 -10.98
C ALA A 23 50.84 52.56 -9.59
N ILE A 24 50.80 51.28 -9.28
CA ILE A 24 50.67 50.80 -7.90
C ILE A 24 51.99 51.11 -7.22
N VAL A 25 51.96 52.10 -6.34
CA VAL A 25 53.03 52.44 -5.42
C VAL A 25 53.24 51.24 -4.50
N ASN A 26 54.35 50.53 -4.68
CA ASN A 26 54.91 49.63 -3.69
C ASN A 26 55.31 50.48 -2.48
N LEU A 27 54.53 50.43 -1.40
CA LEU A 27 54.95 50.88 -0.08
C LEU A 27 55.67 49.70 0.60
N PRO A 28 56.99 49.75 0.80
CA PRO A 28 57.69 48.75 1.61
C PRO A 28 57.40 49.00 3.09
N GLY A 29 56.92 47.97 3.80
CA GLY A 29 56.92 47.94 5.27
C GLY A 29 55.57 48.06 5.97
N THR A 30 54.55 47.29 5.57
CA THR A 30 53.44 46.98 6.48
C THR A 30 53.78 45.74 7.33
N PRO A 31 53.42 45.69 8.62
CA PRO A 31 53.83 44.60 9.55
C PRO A 31 53.15 43.24 9.28
N PHE A 32 52.52 43.05 8.12
CA PHE A 32 51.79 41.83 7.80
C PHE A 32 52.64 40.77 7.10
N ASP A 33 53.82 41.14 6.58
CA ASP A 33 54.69 40.21 5.84
C ASP A 33 55.60 39.35 6.75
N GLU A 34 55.75 39.68 8.03
CA GLU A 34 56.53 38.87 8.98
C GLU A 34 55.76 37.68 9.60
N VAL A 35 54.45 37.54 9.35
CA VAL A 35 53.67 36.34 9.77
C VAL A 35 53.74 35.22 8.72
N ALA A 36 54.28 35.49 7.52
CA ALA A 36 54.37 34.54 6.42
C ALA A 36 55.60 33.62 6.47
N LEU A 37 56.48 33.76 7.47
CA LEU A 37 57.67 32.92 7.65
C LEU A 37 57.36 31.68 8.49
N GLY A 38 57.11 30.55 7.81
CA GLY A 38 57.37 29.21 8.35
C GLY A 38 56.19 28.43 8.90
N LEU A 39 54.94 28.78 8.57
CA LEU A 39 53.77 27.96 8.91
C LEU A 39 53.66 26.76 7.95
N LYS A 40 54.52 25.74 8.13
CA LYS A 40 54.12 24.39 7.69
C LYS A 40 52.78 24.11 8.37
N ALA A 41 51.74 23.79 7.57
CA ALA A 41 50.43 23.48 8.13
C ALA A 41 50.59 22.51 9.30
N SER A 42 50.06 22.90 10.46
CA SER A 42 50.16 22.10 11.67
C SER A 42 49.52 20.71 11.43
N THR A 43 49.83 19.74 12.28
CA THR A 43 49.33 18.36 12.12
C THR A 43 47.80 18.31 12.01
N GLY A 44 47.08 19.22 12.67
CA GLY A 44 45.61 19.30 12.65
C GLY A 44 45.01 19.52 11.26
N PRO A 45 45.30 20.64 10.57
CA PRO A 45 44.86 20.89 9.21
C PRO A 45 45.14 19.74 8.24
N ARG A 46 46.30 19.07 8.35
CA ARG A 46 46.62 17.91 7.51
C ARG A 46 45.69 16.73 7.78
N ILE A 47 45.40 16.44 9.05
CA ILE A 47 44.41 15.41 9.43
C ILE A 47 43.04 15.78 8.90
N ALA A 48 42.59 17.03 9.11
CA ALA A 48 41.33 17.53 8.58
C ALA A 48 41.25 17.37 7.05
N GLY A 49 42.34 17.65 6.33
CA GLY A 49 42.40 17.45 4.89
C GLY A 49 42.17 15.99 4.48
N GLY A 50 42.79 15.04 5.19
CA GLY A 50 42.53 13.61 4.98
C GLY A 50 41.08 13.22 5.25
N LEU A 51 40.49 13.71 6.36
CA LEU A 51 39.09 13.43 6.70
C LEU A 51 38.10 14.07 5.71
N MET A 52 38.41 15.25 5.16
CA MET A 52 37.59 15.88 4.10
C MET A 52 37.55 15.04 2.83
N ILE A 53 38.69 14.46 2.43
CA ILE A 53 38.75 13.55 1.27
C ILE A 53 37.88 12.31 1.52
N VAL A 54 38.00 11.69 2.70
CA VAL A 54 37.18 10.52 3.07
C VAL A 54 35.69 10.86 3.04
N ASN A 55 35.29 11.99 3.64
CA ASN A 55 33.91 12.45 3.63
C ASN A 55 33.38 12.66 2.20
N ALA A 56 34.17 13.31 1.34
CA ALA A 56 33.78 13.56 -0.04
C ALA A 56 33.61 12.26 -0.85
N VAL A 57 34.45 11.25 -0.61
CA VAL A 57 34.31 9.93 -1.24
C VAL A 57 33.03 9.24 -0.79
N LEU A 58 32.67 9.31 0.49
CA LEU A 58 31.41 8.75 1.00
C LEU A 58 30.19 9.42 0.37
N VAL A 59 30.15 10.75 0.36
CA VAL A 59 29.07 11.52 -0.29
C VAL A 59 28.93 11.16 -1.77
N LEU A 60 30.05 10.99 -2.48
CA LEU A 60 30.01 10.52 -3.88
C LEU A 60 29.47 9.10 -3.97
N ALA A 61 29.93 8.18 -3.11
CA ALA A 61 29.45 6.81 -3.09
C ALA A 61 27.93 6.74 -2.82
N GLU A 62 27.42 7.46 -1.82
CA GLU A 62 25.98 7.58 -1.55
C GLU A 62 25.21 8.12 -2.76
N THR A 63 25.73 9.16 -3.41
CA THR A 63 25.10 9.73 -4.63
C THR A 63 24.99 8.69 -5.74
N PHE A 64 26.01 7.82 -5.90
CA PHE A 64 25.99 6.75 -6.88
C PHE A 64 25.08 5.58 -6.48
N LEU A 65 24.97 5.29 -5.18
CA LEU A 65 24.18 4.17 -4.66
C LEU A 65 22.68 4.50 -4.53
N MET A 66 22.33 5.77 -4.35
CA MET A 66 20.95 6.25 -4.13
C MET A 66 20.57 7.38 -5.12
N PRO A 67 20.56 7.12 -6.44
CA PRO A 67 20.32 8.18 -7.44
C PRO A 67 18.93 8.83 -7.32
N GLU A 68 17.93 8.12 -6.80
CA GLU A 68 16.57 8.63 -6.64
C GLU A 68 16.44 9.70 -5.55
N GLN A 69 17.29 9.63 -4.52
CA GLN A 69 17.38 10.65 -3.47
C GLN A 69 18.21 11.87 -3.94
N ALA A 70 19.01 11.71 -5.00
CA ALA A 70 19.86 12.75 -5.57
C ALA A 70 19.12 13.68 -6.55
N LYS A 71 17.78 13.86 -6.41
CA LYS A 71 17.04 14.81 -7.23
C LYS A 71 17.59 16.22 -6.96
N PRO A 72 18.06 16.93 -8.00
CA PRO A 72 18.62 18.27 -7.82
C PRO A 72 17.49 19.22 -7.40
N ASP A 73 17.50 19.62 -6.13
CA ASP A 73 16.67 20.73 -5.68
C ASP A 73 17.33 22.05 -6.08
N LEU A 74 16.51 23.05 -6.41
CA LEU A 74 16.92 24.34 -6.99
C LEU A 74 17.89 25.12 -6.06
N LEU A 75 17.91 24.75 -4.78
CA LEU A 75 18.71 25.37 -3.72
C LEU A 75 19.97 24.56 -3.34
N THR A 76 20.09 23.31 -3.80
CA THR A 76 21.28 22.48 -3.60
C THR A 76 22.00 22.36 -4.93
N PRO A 77 23.08 23.14 -5.19
CA PRO A 77 23.88 22.96 -6.39
C PRO A 77 24.29 21.48 -6.48
N SER A 78 24.20 20.91 -7.68
CA SER A 78 24.37 19.49 -7.96
C SER A 78 25.45 18.86 -7.08
N PHE A 79 25.01 17.91 -6.24
CA PHE A 79 25.79 17.17 -5.23
C PHE A 79 27.27 16.88 -5.57
N PRO A 80 27.67 16.48 -6.80
CA PRO A 80 29.07 16.25 -7.13
C PRO A 80 30.00 17.46 -6.97
N VAL A 81 29.52 18.69 -7.13
CA VAL A 81 30.39 19.89 -7.05
C VAL A 81 30.93 20.09 -5.65
N THR A 82 30.10 19.84 -4.62
CA THR A 82 30.51 20.02 -3.22
C THR A 82 31.59 19.02 -2.81
N ALA A 83 31.45 17.76 -3.22
CA ALA A 83 32.46 16.73 -2.99
C ALA A 83 33.77 17.05 -3.71
N LEU A 84 33.73 17.57 -4.94
CA LEU A 84 34.93 18.00 -5.67
C LEU A 84 35.67 19.14 -4.97
N ILE A 85 34.93 20.12 -4.43
CA ILE A 85 35.50 21.20 -3.62
C ILE A 85 36.18 20.63 -2.37
N ASP A 86 35.53 19.70 -1.68
CA ASP A 86 36.04 19.11 -0.45
C ASP A 86 37.29 18.24 -0.72
N ILE A 87 37.36 17.54 -1.86
CA ILE A 87 38.57 16.84 -2.32
C ILE A 87 39.71 17.84 -2.59
N ALA A 88 39.44 18.92 -3.34
CA ALA A 88 40.46 19.89 -3.70
C ALA A 88 41.04 20.61 -2.46
N LEU A 89 40.18 21.01 -1.53
CA LEU A 89 40.58 21.58 -0.25
C LEU A 89 41.33 20.55 0.60
N GLY A 90 40.84 19.31 0.67
CA GLY A 90 41.45 18.23 1.42
C GLY A 90 42.87 17.91 0.95
N VAL A 91 43.08 17.76 -0.36
CA VAL A 91 44.41 17.56 -0.95
C VAL A 91 45.33 18.73 -0.63
N SER A 92 44.83 19.96 -0.80
CA SER A 92 45.61 21.18 -0.50
C SER A 92 46.05 21.25 0.96
N LEU A 93 45.17 20.87 1.90
CA LEU A 93 45.48 20.81 3.33
C LEU A 93 46.51 19.72 3.66
N VAL A 94 46.39 18.52 3.07
CA VAL A 94 47.35 17.41 3.24
C VAL A 94 48.73 17.81 2.70
N SER A 95 48.79 18.51 1.57
CA SER A 95 50.02 19.07 1.01
C SER A 95 50.63 20.19 1.86
N GLY A 96 49.89 20.70 2.86
CA GLY A 96 50.35 21.69 3.81
C GLY A 96 50.13 23.14 3.38
N SER A 97 49.20 23.40 2.46
CA SER A 97 48.81 24.75 2.05
C SER A 97 48.12 25.51 3.19
N THR A 98 48.70 26.62 3.62
CA THR A 98 48.11 27.50 4.66
C THR A 98 46.91 28.27 4.14
N GLY A 99 46.91 28.66 2.87
CA GLY A 99 45.79 29.36 2.23
C GLY A 99 44.50 28.51 2.20
N ALA A 100 44.65 27.18 2.12
CA ALA A 100 43.51 26.26 2.14
C ALA A 100 42.81 26.20 3.51
N VAL A 101 43.48 26.55 4.62
CA VAL A 101 42.90 26.48 5.97
C VAL A 101 41.73 27.47 6.11
N GLY A 102 41.92 28.72 5.70
CA GLY A 102 40.87 29.74 5.78
C GLY A 102 39.64 29.38 4.94
N LEU A 103 39.86 28.92 3.70
CA LEU A 103 38.79 28.46 2.81
C LEU A 103 38.04 27.26 3.41
N SER A 104 38.76 26.31 4.01
CA SER A 104 38.16 25.14 4.64
C SER A 104 37.31 25.52 5.87
N ILE A 105 37.76 26.47 6.69
CA ILE A 105 36.96 26.98 7.82
C ILE A 105 35.66 27.63 7.32
N ILE A 106 35.74 28.48 6.29
CA ILE A 106 34.56 29.13 5.71
C ILE A 106 33.60 28.08 5.16
N ARG A 107 34.10 27.13 4.37
CA ARG A 107 33.32 26.04 3.77
C ARG A 107 32.62 25.18 4.83
N VAL A 108 33.34 24.77 5.88
CA VAL A 108 32.79 23.98 7.00
C VAL A 108 31.78 24.79 7.80
N GLY A 109 32.05 26.07 8.07
CA GLY A 109 31.13 26.97 8.79
C GLY A 109 29.85 27.23 8.02
N LEU A 110 29.94 27.46 6.71
CA LEU A 110 28.76 27.56 5.84
C LEU A 110 27.99 26.25 5.80
N GLY A 111 28.68 25.11 5.71
CA GLY A 111 28.03 23.80 5.72
C GLY A 111 27.29 23.54 7.03
N LEU A 112 27.94 23.85 8.16
CA LEU A 112 27.34 23.78 9.49
C LEU A 112 26.06 24.62 9.56
N LEU A 113 26.09 25.87 9.10
CA LEU A 113 24.92 26.74 9.18
C LEU A 113 23.81 26.28 8.23
N LEU A 114 24.12 26.13 6.94
CA LEU A 114 23.12 25.91 5.89
C LEU A 114 22.52 24.51 5.95
N PHE A 115 23.34 23.46 6.00
CA PHE A 115 22.84 22.08 5.97
C PHE A 115 22.17 21.68 7.27
N THR A 116 22.69 22.11 8.43
CA THR A 116 22.02 21.83 9.72
C THR A 116 20.65 22.50 9.76
N LEU A 117 20.56 23.77 9.36
CA LEU A 117 19.29 24.51 9.36
C LEU A 117 18.28 23.89 8.39
N MET A 118 18.73 23.53 7.19
CA MET A 118 17.90 22.85 6.20
C MET A 118 17.37 21.50 6.70
N ARG A 119 18.23 20.66 7.30
CA ARG A 119 17.83 19.36 7.88
C ARG A 119 16.89 19.52 9.07
N ALA A 120 17.16 20.50 9.94
CA ALA A 120 16.29 20.81 11.08
C ALA A 120 14.90 21.28 10.62
N PHE A 121 14.82 22.15 9.59
CA PHE A 121 13.55 22.58 9.02
C PHE A 121 12.78 21.45 8.31
N ALA A 122 13.50 20.45 7.77
CA ALA A 122 12.90 19.23 7.24
C ALA A 122 12.46 18.24 8.34
N GLY A 123 12.70 18.53 9.62
CA GLY A 123 12.39 17.64 10.75
C GLY A 123 13.38 16.49 10.93
N ASP A 124 14.47 16.46 10.15
CA ASP A 124 15.51 15.43 10.20
C ASP A 124 16.59 15.80 11.23
N TRP A 125 16.19 15.70 12.51
CA TRP A 125 17.05 16.07 13.65
C TRP A 125 18.29 15.19 13.77
N LEU A 126 18.23 13.94 13.33
CA LEU A 126 19.36 13.03 13.35
C LEU A 126 20.44 13.49 12.37
N ALA A 127 20.09 13.72 11.10
CA ALA A 127 21.05 14.22 10.11
C ALA A 127 21.58 15.61 10.48
N ALA A 128 20.73 16.49 11.04
CA ALA A 128 21.17 17.77 11.58
C ALA A 128 22.22 17.60 12.69
N GLY A 129 21.99 16.69 13.63
CA GLY A 129 22.95 16.37 14.69
C GLY A 129 24.27 15.81 14.16
N MET A 130 24.22 14.92 13.16
CA MET A 130 25.42 14.37 12.50
C MET A 130 26.21 15.48 11.78
N GLN A 131 25.54 16.36 11.04
CA GLN A 131 26.17 17.50 10.38
C GLN A 131 26.91 18.41 11.37
N VAL A 132 26.29 18.71 12.51
CA VAL A 132 26.93 19.47 13.59
C VAL A 132 28.16 18.74 14.11
N GLY A 133 28.05 17.45 14.40
CA GLY A 133 29.16 16.63 14.89
C GLY A 133 30.37 16.63 13.94
N VAL A 134 30.14 16.42 12.65
CA VAL A 134 31.18 16.43 11.61
C VAL A 134 31.80 17.82 11.46
N SER A 135 30.99 18.87 11.38
CA SER A 135 31.50 20.23 11.27
C SER A 135 32.32 20.65 12.50
N VAL A 136 31.89 20.28 13.71
CA VAL A 136 32.65 20.52 14.94
C VAL A 136 33.96 19.75 14.93
N ALA A 137 33.97 18.49 14.46
CA ALA A 137 35.20 17.71 14.31
C ALA A 137 36.22 18.42 13.39
N PHE A 138 35.77 18.96 12.25
CA PHE A 138 36.63 19.73 11.36
C PHE A 138 37.12 21.05 11.99
N LEU A 139 36.25 21.82 12.62
CA LEU A 139 36.64 23.08 13.28
C LEU A 139 37.62 22.84 14.44
N LEU A 140 37.47 21.74 15.18
CA LEU A 140 38.42 21.31 16.20
C LEU A 140 39.82 21.06 15.65
N LEU A 141 39.95 20.69 14.37
CA LEU A 141 41.24 20.46 13.70
C LEU A 141 41.77 21.70 12.95
N LEU A 142 40.87 22.53 12.41
CA LEU A 142 41.24 23.66 11.54
C LEU A 142 41.52 24.96 12.30
N VAL A 143 40.86 25.21 13.43
CA VAL A 143 40.97 26.50 14.14
C VAL A 143 42.16 26.51 15.10
N GLY A 144 43.22 27.25 14.75
CA GLY A 144 44.40 27.45 15.60
C GLY A 144 45.35 26.24 15.62
N HIS A 145 46.03 26.02 16.75
CA HIS A 145 46.97 24.90 16.94
C HIS A 145 46.32 23.80 17.78
N PRO A 146 45.75 22.74 17.17
CA PRO A 146 45.03 21.74 17.93
C PRO A 146 46.00 20.92 18.79
N ARG A 147 45.73 20.93 20.10
CA ARG A 147 46.42 20.06 21.06
C ARG A 147 45.90 18.62 20.91
N ARG A 148 46.65 17.65 21.47
CA ARG A 148 46.31 16.20 21.43
C ARG A 148 44.86 15.91 21.83
N LEU A 149 44.33 16.60 22.85
CA LEU A 149 42.94 16.46 23.29
C LEU A 149 41.92 16.84 22.20
N ARG A 150 42.13 17.97 21.49
CA ARG A 150 41.24 18.41 20.40
C ARG A 150 41.29 17.45 19.22
N ILE A 151 42.49 16.94 18.90
CA ILE A 151 42.67 15.93 17.84
C ILE A 151 41.92 14.64 18.21
N GLY A 152 42.05 14.18 19.46
CA GLY A 152 41.35 12.99 19.95
C GLY A 152 39.82 13.15 19.90
N LEU A 153 39.29 14.30 20.33
CA LEU A 153 37.85 14.58 20.27
C LEU A 153 37.33 14.67 18.83
N ALA A 154 38.08 15.33 17.94
CA ALA A 154 37.72 15.37 16.52
C ALA A 154 37.71 13.99 15.88
N ALA A 155 38.71 13.16 16.18
CA ALA A 155 38.78 11.78 15.70
C ALA A 155 37.62 10.92 16.23
N LEU A 156 37.21 11.10 17.49
CA LEU A 156 36.05 10.39 18.06
C LEU A 156 34.75 10.78 17.36
N LEU A 157 34.48 12.08 17.20
CA LEU A 157 33.27 12.59 16.55
C LEU A 157 33.18 12.14 15.09
N PHE A 158 34.28 12.31 14.34
CA PHE A 158 34.32 11.90 12.94
C PHE A 158 34.29 10.38 12.79
N GLY A 159 34.96 9.63 13.67
CA GLY A 159 34.92 8.17 13.68
C GLY A 159 33.52 7.62 13.94
N PHE A 160 32.77 8.22 14.88
CA PHE A 160 31.37 7.87 15.10
C PHE A 160 30.50 8.13 13.86
N TYR A 161 30.67 9.28 13.22
CA TYR A 161 30.02 9.58 11.95
C TYR A 161 30.35 8.55 10.86
N LEU A 162 31.62 8.20 10.68
CA LEU A 162 32.02 7.18 9.69
C LEU A 162 31.38 5.81 9.96
N VAL A 163 31.18 5.44 11.22
CA VAL A 163 30.49 4.20 11.57
C VAL A 163 29.01 4.26 11.15
N LEU A 164 28.35 5.39 11.38
CA LEU A 164 26.96 5.57 10.97
C LEU A 164 26.80 5.61 9.45
N GLU A 165 27.67 6.32 8.72
CA GLU A 165 27.64 6.32 7.25
C GLU A 165 27.99 4.96 6.68
N GLY A 166 29.02 4.29 7.23
CA GLY A 166 29.36 2.93 6.84
C GLY A 166 28.19 1.96 7.05
N LEU A 167 27.40 2.16 8.11
CA LEU A 167 26.18 1.40 8.35
C LEU A 167 25.07 1.76 7.35
N GLY A 168 24.88 3.03 7.01
CA GLY A 168 23.95 3.47 5.96
C GLY A 168 24.28 2.84 4.60
N VAL A 169 25.54 2.93 4.17
CA VAL A 169 26.04 2.29 2.95
C VAL A 169 25.85 0.77 3.00
N TYR A 170 26.13 0.14 4.14
CA TYR A 170 25.87 -1.30 4.32
C TYR A 170 24.39 -1.64 4.13
N ILE A 171 23.46 -0.86 4.71
CA ILE A 171 22.02 -1.06 4.55
C ILE A 171 21.61 -0.97 3.08
N VAL A 172 22.11 0.04 2.34
CA VAL A 172 21.81 0.20 0.92
C VAL A 172 22.31 -0.97 0.08
N LEU A 173 23.55 -1.41 0.33
CA LEU A 173 24.19 -2.45 -0.46
C LEU A 173 23.67 -3.85 -0.16
N SER A 174 23.33 -4.12 1.10
CA SER A 174 22.92 -5.45 1.55
C SER A 174 21.41 -5.62 1.68
N GLY A 175 20.66 -4.51 1.72
CA GLY A 175 19.25 -4.48 2.12
C GLY A 175 19.01 -4.79 3.61
N GLN A 176 20.07 -5.00 4.40
CA GLN A 176 19.96 -5.43 5.80
C GLN A 176 20.17 -4.28 6.78
N ASN A 177 19.27 -4.15 7.75
CA ASN A 177 19.36 -3.17 8.82
C ASN A 177 19.59 -3.83 10.20
N PRO A 178 20.86 -4.02 10.61
CA PRO A 178 21.17 -4.76 11.83
C PRO A 178 20.79 -4.00 13.11
N ILE A 179 20.51 -2.70 13.02
CA ILE A 179 20.14 -1.87 14.18
C ILE A 179 18.64 -1.54 14.23
N ALA A 180 17.86 -1.84 13.19
CA ALA A 180 16.44 -1.49 13.10
C ALA A 180 15.65 -1.96 14.32
N ARG A 181 15.87 -3.22 14.75
CA ARG A 181 15.21 -3.77 15.93
C ARG A 181 15.49 -2.95 17.18
N ALA A 182 16.75 -2.60 17.42
CA ALA A 182 17.14 -1.84 18.61
C ALA A 182 16.52 -0.44 18.59
N VAL A 183 16.49 0.21 17.43
CA VAL A 183 15.88 1.54 17.24
C VAL A 183 14.37 1.49 17.48
N LEU A 184 13.65 0.54 16.87
CA LEU A 184 12.20 0.38 17.03
C LEU A 184 11.83 0.01 18.47
N SER A 185 12.62 -0.86 19.11
CA SER A 185 12.43 -1.22 20.52
C SER A 185 12.64 -0.02 21.44
N ALA A 186 13.70 0.77 21.23
CA ALA A 186 13.99 1.96 22.02
C ALA A 186 12.92 3.06 21.88
N ARG A 187 12.21 3.09 20.74
CA ARG A 187 11.04 3.96 20.50
C ARG A 187 9.73 3.41 21.07
N GLY A 188 9.73 2.19 21.63
CA GLY A 188 8.52 1.54 22.12
C GLY A 188 7.55 1.15 21.01
N GLU A 189 8.05 0.92 19.79
CA GLU A 189 7.20 0.56 18.64
C GLU A 189 7.01 -0.95 18.46
N LEU A 190 7.74 -1.77 19.22
CA LEU A 190 7.62 -3.23 19.20
C LEU A 190 7.05 -3.72 20.53
N ALA A 191 6.22 -4.77 20.48
CA ALA A 191 5.66 -5.44 21.65
C ALA A 191 6.68 -6.27 22.46
N GLY A 192 7.97 -6.24 22.09
CA GLY A 192 9.09 -6.86 22.80
C GLY A 192 9.54 -8.20 22.20
N GLU A 193 8.80 -9.27 22.51
CA GLU A 193 9.12 -10.64 22.07
C GLU A 193 8.74 -10.89 20.60
N PRO A 194 9.34 -11.91 19.95
CA PRO A 194 8.89 -12.37 18.65
C PRO A 194 7.40 -12.69 18.64
N ALA A 195 6.72 -12.40 17.53
CA ALA A 195 5.26 -12.37 17.46
C ALA A 195 4.60 -13.74 17.67
N GLY A 196 5.23 -14.85 17.27
CA GLY A 196 4.68 -16.19 17.48
C GLY A 196 3.31 -16.39 16.82
N GLU A 197 2.27 -16.65 17.62
CA GLU A 197 0.88 -16.66 17.16
C GLU A 197 0.25 -15.28 17.36
N VAL A 198 -0.27 -14.71 16.28
CA VAL A 198 -0.95 -13.42 16.28
C VAL A 198 -2.45 -13.64 16.25
N VAL A 199 -3.15 -13.00 17.19
CA VAL A 199 -4.61 -13.00 17.30
C VAL A 199 -5.13 -11.62 16.92
N GLY A 200 -6.20 -11.59 16.12
CA GLY A 200 -6.87 -10.35 15.73
C GLY A 200 -7.36 -9.52 16.92
N GLY A 201 -7.40 -8.20 16.75
CA GLY A 201 -7.86 -7.25 17.78
C GLY A 201 -9.31 -6.81 17.57
N LEU A 202 -9.67 -6.52 16.32
CA LEU A 202 -11.00 -6.04 15.91
C LEU A 202 -11.96 -7.19 15.58
N VAL A 203 -11.44 -8.22 14.94
CA VAL A 203 -12.18 -9.42 14.55
C VAL A 203 -11.34 -10.62 14.96
N ASP A 204 -11.99 -11.68 15.43
CA ASP A 204 -11.27 -12.92 15.73
C ASP A 204 -10.66 -13.49 14.44
N TYR A 205 -9.39 -13.84 14.52
CA TYR A 205 -8.64 -14.65 13.56
C TYR A 205 -7.32 -15.05 14.21
N ARG A 206 -6.62 -16.00 13.60
CA ARG A 206 -5.26 -16.39 14.00
C ARG A 206 -4.34 -16.39 12.79
N LEU A 207 -3.09 -15.98 13.01
CA LEU A 207 -2.03 -16.05 12.03
C LEU A 207 -0.73 -16.44 12.73
N ARG A 208 0.10 -17.26 12.10
CA ARG A 208 1.42 -17.60 12.64
C ARG A 208 2.49 -16.71 12.00
N ALA A 209 3.27 -16.05 12.84
CA ALA A 209 4.49 -15.39 12.41
C ALA A 209 5.44 -16.45 11.82
N PRO A 210 6.07 -16.17 10.66
CA PRO A 210 6.77 -17.22 9.92
C PRO A 210 8.13 -17.59 10.53
N SER A 211 8.69 -16.74 11.39
CA SER A 211 9.89 -17.02 12.19
C SER A 211 9.95 -16.15 13.45
N ASP A 212 10.95 -16.39 14.31
CA ASP A 212 11.27 -15.58 15.50
C ASP A 212 11.88 -14.21 15.18
N ARG A 213 12.08 -13.89 13.89
CA ARG A 213 12.56 -12.59 13.41
C ARG A 213 11.45 -11.57 13.16
N TRP A 214 10.19 -12.02 13.26
CA TRP A 214 9.02 -11.17 13.09
C TRP A 214 8.52 -10.70 14.45
N PHE A 215 8.29 -9.40 14.56
CA PHE A 215 7.86 -8.73 15.79
C PHE A 215 6.54 -8.04 15.53
N LEU A 216 5.64 -8.09 16.50
CA LEU A 216 4.40 -7.34 16.45
C LEU A 216 4.71 -5.88 16.82
N ARG A 217 4.21 -4.93 16.03
CA ARG A 217 4.22 -3.52 16.38
C ARG A 217 3.19 -3.25 17.49
N THR A 218 3.43 -2.24 18.32
CA THR A 218 2.41 -1.78 19.26
C THR A 218 1.18 -1.24 18.51
N ASP A 219 -0.01 -1.37 19.10
CA ASP A 219 -1.26 -0.94 18.46
C ASP A 219 -1.24 0.56 18.16
N GLU A 220 -0.64 1.37 19.03
CA GLU A 220 -0.47 2.81 18.83
C GLU A 220 0.42 3.12 17.63
N ALA A 221 1.56 2.43 17.49
CA ALA A 221 2.47 2.64 16.38
C ALA A 221 1.88 2.16 15.04
N ALA A 222 1.21 1.01 15.05
CA ALA A 222 0.53 0.48 13.88
C ALA A 222 -0.58 1.43 13.38
N ARG A 223 -1.44 1.90 14.28
CA ARG A 223 -2.59 2.76 13.93
C ARG A 223 -2.21 4.20 13.59
N ARG A 224 -1.10 4.70 14.15
CA ARG A 224 -0.53 6.00 13.78
C ARG A 224 -0.16 6.03 12.29
N ASP A 225 0.41 4.94 11.80
CA ASP A 225 0.92 4.85 10.42
C ASP A 225 -0.18 4.35 9.45
N ASN A 226 -1.08 3.48 9.91
CA ASN A 226 -2.28 3.10 9.16
C ASN A 226 -3.50 2.94 10.10
N PRO A 227 -4.48 3.85 10.07
CA PRO A 227 -5.65 3.80 10.95
C PRO A 227 -6.52 2.54 10.83
N LEU A 228 -6.43 1.82 9.71
CA LEU A 228 -7.17 0.56 9.47
C LEU A 228 -6.41 -0.68 9.95
N ALA A 229 -5.17 -0.53 10.45
CA ALA A 229 -4.38 -1.65 10.94
C ALA A 229 -5.06 -2.31 12.14
N ASP A 230 -5.39 -3.60 11.99
CA ASP A 230 -5.73 -4.44 13.14
C ASP A 230 -4.46 -4.96 13.81
N ARG A 231 -3.56 -5.56 13.03
CA ARG A 231 -2.25 -6.03 13.46
C ARG A 231 -1.19 -5.70 12.42
N TRP A 232 0.02 -5.41 12.86
CA TRP A 232 1.14 -5.12 11.97
C TRP A 232 2.40 -5.79 12.49
N LEU A 233 2.87 -6.81 11.77
CA LEU A 233 4.15 -7.45 12.04
C LEU A 233 5.25 -6.83 11.19
N ILE A 234 6.45 -6.73 11.74
CA ILE A 234 7.63 -6.26 11.04
C ILE A 234 8.79 -7.24 11.25
N ARG A 235 9.59 -7.43 10.20
CA ARG A 235 10.90 -8.05 10.24
C ARG A 235 11.96 -6.96 10.06
N PRO A 236 12.48 -6.39 11.16
CA PRO A 236 13.26 -5.15 11.11
C PRO A 236 14.55 -5.25 10.30
N ASP A 237 15.19 -6.43 10.27
CA ASP A 237 16.45 -6.62 9.55
C ASP A 237 16.30 -6.46 8.04
N LEU A 238 15.12 -6.68 7.47
CA LEU A 238 14.89 -6.58 6.03
C LEU A 238 13.85 -5.52 5.65
N ASP A 239 13.38 -4.73 6.62
CA ASP A 239 12.30 -3.76 6.43
C ASP A 239 11.06 -4.37 5.76
N ALA A 240 10.74 -5.60 6.17
CA ALA A 240 9.59 -6.32 5.65
C ALA A 240 8.42 -6.25 6.62
N HIS A 241 7.23 -6.10 6.05
CA HIS A 241 6.02 -5.83 6.79
C HIS A 241 4.95 -6.85 6.43
N LEU A 242 4.11 -7.17 7.40
CA LEU A 242 2.85 -7.88 7.22
C LEU A 242 1.78 -7.09 7.97
N LEU A 243 1.00 -6.33 7.23
CA LEU A 243 -0.12 -5.55 7.73
C LEU A 243 -1.40 -6.37 7.57
N ILE A 244 -2.19 -6.47 8.64
CA ILE A 244 -3.51 -7.09 8.63
C ILE A 244 -4.54 -6.00 8.85
N ILE A 245 -5.46 -5.87 7.90
CA ILE A 245 -6.67 -5.06 8.00
C ILE A 245 -7.84 -6.04 8.10
N ALA A 246 -8.64 -5.90 9.14
CA ALA A 246 -9.83 -6.70 9.36
C ALA A 246 -11.05 -5.79 9.45
N GLU A 247 -12.04 -6.05 8.60
CA GLU A 247 -13.26 -5.26 8.49
C GLU A 247 -14.45 -6.12 8.90
N ARG A 248 -15.33 -5.57 9.75
CA ARG A 248 -16.59 -6.24 10.13
C ARG A 248 -17.68 -5.78 9.18
N VAL A 249 -18.35 -6.75 8.57
CA VAL A 249 -19.44 -6.53 7.60
C VAL A 249 -20.63 -7.36 8.06
N PRO A 250 -21.38 -6.89 9.08
CA PRO A 250 -22.36 -7.72 9.78
C PRO A 250 -23.45 -8.24 8.83
N ASP A 251 -23.87 -9.47 9.10
CA ASP A 251 -25.00 -10.16 8.44
C ASP A 251 -24.86 -10.33 6.91
N THR A 252 -23.66 -10.15 6.37
CA THR A 252 -23.39 -10.33 4.95
C THR A 252 -22.01 -10.95 4.72
N MET A 253 -21.76 -11.39 3.50
CA MET A 253 -20.44 -11.78 3.03
C MET A 253 -20.09 -10.87 1.86
N VAL A 254 -18.93 -10.23 1.92
CA VAL A 254 -18.45 -9.43 0.79
C VAL A 254 -18.07 -10.39 -0.34
N PRO A 255 -18.62 -10.22 -1.56
CA PRO A 255 -18.20 -11.05 -2.68
C PRO A 255 -16.70 -10.83 -2.98
N LEU A 256 -15.96 -11.93 -3.11
CA LEU A 256 -14.49 -11.89 -3.19
C LEU A 256 -13.97 -11.09 -4.40
N ALA A 257 -14.60 -11.22 -5.57
CA ALA A 257 -14.12 -10.55 -6.77
C ALA A 257 -14.22 -9.01 -6.68
N PRO A 258 -15.38 -8.41 -6.33
CA PRO A 258 -15.48 -6.97 -6.04
C PRO A 258 -14.51 -6.49 -4.96
N PHE A 259 -14.28 -7.32 -3.92
CA PHE A 259 -13.32 -6.99 -2.87
C PHE A 259 -11.89 -6.91 -3.39
N VAL A 260 -11.47 -7.91 -4.20
CA VAL A 260 -10.16 -7.93 -4.86
C VAL A 260 -10.00 -6.69 -5.75
N ASP A 261 -11.00 -6.38 -6.58
CA ASP A 261 -10.96 -5.22 -7.48
C ASP A 261 -10.83 -3.90 -6.72
N THR A 262 -11.53 -3.78 -5.59
CA THR A 262 -11.46 -2.60 -4.70
C THR A 262 -10.05 -2.44 -4.11
N VAL A 263 -9.46 -3.52 -3.58
CA VAL A 263 -8.11 -3.48 -3.01
C VAL A 263 -7.07 -3.14 -4.07
N VAL A 264 -7.12 -3.80 -5.23
CA VAL A 264 -6.22 -3.53 -6.37
C VAL A 264 -6.39 -2.08 -6.87
N GLY A 265 -7.62 -1.59 -6.95
CA GLY A 265 -7.93 -0.21 -7.32
C GLY A 265 -7.31 0.80 -6.36
N ASN A 266 -7.45 0.57 -5.05
CA ASN A 266 -6.86 1.41 -4.00
C ASN A 266 -5.33 1.42 -4.07
N MET A 267 -4.69 0.25 -4.23
CA MET A 267 -3.23 0.15 -4.34
C MET A 267 -2.70 0.85 -5.60
N ARG A 268 -3.39 0.69 -6.73
CA ARG A 268 -3.04 1.39 -7.97
C ARG A 268 -3.18 2.91 -7.84
N GLY A 269 -4.23 3.38 -7.16
CA GLY A 269 -4.46 4.81 -6.95
C GLY A 269 -3.44 5.47 -6.03
N ALA A 270 -2.82 4.71 -5.12
CA ALA A 270 -1.81 5.19 -4.18
C ALA A 270 -0.38 5.20 -4.75
N ALA A 271 -0.14 4.57 -5.92
CA ALA A 271 1.19 4.38 -6.48
C ALA A 271 1.40 5.18 -7.77
N SER A 272 2.65 5.61 -8.01
CA SER A 272 3.02 6.26 -9.29
C SER A 272 3.22 5.25 -10.43
N ASP A 273 3.47 4.00 -10.08
CA ASP A 273 3.59 2.85 -10.98
C ASP A 273 3.02 1.63 -10.27
N PHE A 274 2.28 0.77 -10.97
CA PHE A 274 1.59 -0.38 -10.39
C PHE A 274 1.43 -1.50 -11.42
N GLU A 275 1.78 -2.72 -11.02
CA GLU A 275 1.63 -3.94 -11.81
C GLU A 275 1.08 -5.07 -10.94
N LEU A 276 -0.01 -5.70 -11.40
CA LEU A 276 -0.50 -6.97 -10.85
C LEU A 276 0.18 -8.11 -11.63
N LEU A 277 1.07 -8.83 -10.96
CA LEU A 277 1.92 -9.86 -11.58
C LEU A 277 1.23 -11.23 -11.61
N ASP A 278 0.54 -11.58 -10.54
CA ASP A 278 -0.14 -12.87 -10.40
C ASP A 278 -1.36 -12.76 -9.47
N ALA A 279 -2.36 -13.61 -9.71
CA ALA A 279 -3.57 -13.71 -8.91
C ALA A 279 -4.03 -15.18 -8.87
N ALA A 280 -3.77 -15.85 -7.75
CA ALA A 280 -4.11 -17.25 -7.54
C ALA A 280 -5.13 -17.42 -6.39
N PRO A 281 -5.87 -18.54 -6.32
CA PRO A 281 -6.59 -18.90 -5.10
C PRO A 281 -5.64 -19.02 -3.90
N LEU A 282 -6.08 -18.60 -2.71
CA LEU A 282 -5.32 -18.84 -1.47
C LEU A 282 -5.57 -20.30 -1.04
N PRO A 283 -4.54 -21.15 -0.81
CA PRO A 283 -4.74 -22.60 -0.62
C PRO A 283 -5.70 -23.00 0.50
N GLY A 284 -5.72 -22.26 1.62
CA GLY A 284 -6.65 -22.50 2.73
C GLY A 284 -8.09 -22.04 2.47
N TYR A 285 -8.29 -21.22 1.44
CA TYR A 285 -9.56 -20.56 1.10
C TYR A 285 -9.72 -20.47 -0.43
N PRO A 286 -9.77 -21.60 -1.16
CA PRO A 286 -9.71 -21.57 -2.62
C PRO A 286 -10.90 -20.83 -3.27
N ASP A 287 -12.07 -20.87 -2.62
CA ASP A 287 -13.31 -20.26 -3.10
C ASP A 287 -13.51 -18.83 -2.55
N THR A 288 -12.97 -18.54 -1.37
CA THR A 288 -13.28 -17.31 -0.60
C THR A 288 -12.05 -16.45 -0.33
N GLY A 289 -10.90 -16.81 -0.90
CA GLY A 289 -9.66 -16.05 -0.79
C GLY A 289 -8.82 -16.03 -2.07
N LYS A 290 -8.05 -14.95 -2.20
CA LYS A 290 -7.10 -14.73 -3.28
C LYS A 290 -5.73 -14.40 -2.73
N LEU A 291 -4.70 -14.90 -3.40
CA LEU A 291 -3.31 -14.51 -3.22
C LEU A 291 -2.88 -13.69 -4.42
N LEU A 292 -2.43 -12.45 -4.17
CA LEU A 292 -2.03 -11.50 -5.18
C LEU A 292 -0.53 -11.21 -5.06
N ARG A 293 0.18 -11.22 -6.20
CA ARG A 293 1.55 -10.71 -6.29
C ARG A 293 1.53 -9.41 -7.07
N MET A 294 2.07 -8.35 -6.48
CA MET A 294 2.04 -7.02 -7.08
C MET A 294 3.40 -6.33 -6.96
N ARG A 295 3.64 -5.36 -7.82
CA ARG A 295 4.75 -4.42 -7.72
C ARG A 295 4.19 -3.01 -7.80
N ALA A 296 4.72 -2.11 -6.99
CA ALA A 296 4.33 -0.71 -7.07
C ALA A 296 5.48 0.23 -6.71
N THR A 297 5.40 1.47 -7.17
CA THR A 297 6.28 2.56 -6.73
C THR A 297 5.49 3.52 -5.85
N VAL A 298 5.85 3.59 -4.56
CA VAL A 298 5.18 4.43 -3.54
C VAL A 298 6.23 5.34 -2.93
N ASP A 299 5.97 6.65 -2.94
CA ASP A 299 6.93 7.67 -2.47
C ASP A 299 8.34 7.53 -3.09
N GLY A 300 8.38 7.11 -4.35
CA GLY A 300 9.61 6.85 -5.09
C GLY A 300 10.31 5.53 -4.76
N GLN A 301 9.79 4.72 -3.85
CA GLN A 301 10.35 3.42 -3.50
C GLN A 301 9.69 2.29 -4.29
N HIS A 302 10.50 1.41 -4.87
CA HIS A 302 10.02 0.19 -5.51
C HIS A 302 9.72 -0.90 -4.46
N ILE A 303 8.43 -1.18 -4.29
CA ILE A 303 7.92 -2.14 -3.31
C ILE A 303 7.31 -3.33 -4.05
N ASP A 304 7.69 -4.54 -3.64
CA ASP A 304 7.04 -5.77 -4.07
C ASP A 304 6.10 -6.25 -2.94
N TYR A 305 4.89 -6.68 -3.33
CA TYR A 305 3.82 -7.08 -2.43
C TYR A 305 3.42 -8.53 -2.65
N LEU A 306 3.06 -9.19 -1.55
CA LEU A 306 2.31 -10.44 -1.53
C LEU A 306 1.10 -10.23 -0.61
N ALA A 307 -0.11 -10.21 -1.19
CA ALA A 307 -1.34 -9.96 -0.45
C ALA A 307 -2.25 -11.19 -0.43
N GLY A 308 -2.71 -11.58 0.74
CA GLY A 308 -3.81 -12.53 0.92
C GLY A 308 -5.10 -11.77 1.21
N LEU A 309 -6.12 -11.94 0.38
CA LEU A 309 -7.46 -11.38 0.60
C LEU A 309 -8.39 -12.52 0.95
N VAL A 310 -9.13 -12.42 2.05
CA VAL A 310 -10.07 -13.46 2.49
C VAL A 310 -11.40 -12.80 2.85
N THR A 311 -12.49 -13.37 2.35
CA THR A 311 -13.85 -12.99 2.69
C THR A 311 -14.50 -14.09 3.51
N ALA A 312 -15.29 -13.71 4.49
CA ALA A 312 -16.03 -14.62 5.36
C ALA A 312 -17.39 -14.00 5.70
N TYR A 313 -18.30 -14.82 6.25
CA TYR A 313 -19.55 -14.27 6.74
C TYR A 313 -19.29 -13.34 7.92
N GLY A 314 -19.80 -12.11 7.82
CA GLY A 314 -19.63 -11.10 8.85
C GLY A 314 -18.31 -10.31 8.78
N SER A 315 -17.35 -10.66 7.91
CA SER A 315 -16.00 -10.06 7.92
C SER A 315 -15.21 -10.18 6.61
N ALA A 316 -14.32 -9.24 6.36
CA ALA A 316 -13.35 -9.26 5.26
C ALA A 316 -11.94 -8.94 5.79
N TYR A 317 -10.93 -9.54 5.17
CA TYR A 317 -9.54 -9.47 5.65
C TYR A 317 -8.59 -9.17 4.50
N GLN A 318 -7.71 -8.19 4.72
CA GLN A 318 -6.59 -7.88 3.85
C GLN A 318 -5.30 -8.17 4.62
N LEU A 319 -4.53 -9.15 4.15
CA LEU A 319 -3.23 -9.51 4.69
C LEU A 319 -2.15 -9.07 3.71
N ILE A 320 -1.53 -7.93 3.95
CA ILE A 320 -0.65 -7.24 3.00
C ILE A 320 0.80 -7.40 3.46
N GLY A 321 1.51 -8.34 2.84
CA GLY A 321 2.94 -8.52 2.98
C GLY A 321 3.71 -7.66 1.99
N PHE A 322 4.73 -6.91 2.43
CA PHE A 322 5.53 -6.09 1.53
C PHE A 322 6.93 -5.79 2.05
N THR A 323 7.84 -5.48 1.13
CA THR A 323 9.21 -5.00 1.39
C THR A 323 9.76 -4.34 0.14
N GLY A 324 10.87 -3.59 0.25
CA GLY A 324 11.60 -3.12 -0.93
C GLY A 324 11.97 -4.26 -1.88
N ALA A 325 11.89 -4.01 -3.18
CA ALA A 325 12.09 -5.04 -4.23
C ALA A 325 13.40 -5.82 -4.11
N HIS A 326 14.46 -5.19 -3.59
CA HIS A 326 15.76 -5.83 -3.34
C HIS A 326 15.68 -7.00 -2.34
N ASN A 327 14.85 -6.87 -1.30
CA ASN A 327 14.73 -7.86 -0.22
C ASN A 327 13.63 -8.89 -0.48
N PHE A 328 12.73 -8.63 -1.43
CA PHE A 328 11.52 -9.42 -1.59
C PHE A 328 11.79 -10.91 -1.84
N ALA A 329 12.75 -11.25 -2.69
CA ALA A 329 13.09 -12.66 -2.95
C ALA A 329 13.50 -13.43 -1.69
N ALA A 330 14.13 -12.76 -0.72
CA ALA A 330 14.56 -13.39 0.54
C ALA A 330 13.41 -13.53 1.56
N VAL A 331 12.36 -12.71 1.44
CA VAL A 331 11.26 -12.63 2.40
C VAL A 331 9.97 -13.27 1.89
N GLU A 332 9.78 -13.37 0.58
CA GLU A 332 8.57 -13.90 -0.06
C GLU A 332 8.14 -15.28 0.48
N PRO A 333 9.05 -16.27 0.71
CA PRO A 333 8.65 -17.55 1.29
C PRO A 333 8.09 -17.42 2.72
N GLU A 334 8.65 -16.50 3.53
CA GLU A 334 8.18 -16.24 4.88
C GLU A 334 6.82 -15.54 4.86
N LEU A 335 6.64 -14.52 4.01
CA LEU A 335 5.35 -13.86 3.83
C LEU A 335 4.28 -14.85 3.38
N ARG A 336 4.58 -15.67 2.37
CA ARG A 336 3.68 -16.70 1.87
C ARG A 336 3.26 -17.68 2.98
N ALA A 337 4.23 -18.20 3.73
CA ALA A 337 3.94 -19.10 4.85
C ALA A 337 3.05 -18.44 5.91
N ALA A 338 3.25 -17.15 6.21
CA ALA A 338 2.41 -16.41 7.14
C ALA A 338 0.97 -16.27 6.61
N LEU A 339 0.80 -15.89 5.34
CA LEU A 339 -0.51 -15.76 4.70
C LEU A 339 -1.27 -17.10 4.63
N GLU A 340 -0.57 -18.19 4.29
CA GLU A 340 -1.13 -19.54 4.24
C GLU A 340 -1.46 -20.11 5.63
N SER A 341 -0.86 -19.56 6.70
CA SER A 341 -1.18 -19.92 8.08
C SER A 341 -2.42 -19.22 8.65
N PHE A 342 -3.05 -18.34 7.88
CA PHE A 342 -4.22 -17.59 8.33
C PHE A 342 -5.41 -18.51 8.60
N VAL A 343 -5.99 -18.40 9.79
CA VAL A 343 -7.12 -19.21 10.25
C VAL A 343 -8.25 -18.30 10.70
N LEU A 344 -9.40 -18.42 10.03
CA LEU A 344 -10.65 -17.83 10.45
C LEU A 344 -11.18 -18.50 11.74
N PRO A 345 -11.88 -17.76 12.61
CA PRO A 345 -12.52 -18.33 13.79
C PRO A 345 -13.68 -19.22 13.37
N ALA A 346 -14.09 -20.15 14.25
CA ALA A 346 -15.23 -21.03 13.97
C ALA A 346 -16.55 -20.25 13.74
N SER A 347 -16.67 -19.05 14.30
CA SER A 347 -17.80 -18.13 14.11
C SER A 347 -17.86 -17.50 12.72
N ALA A 348 -16.77 -17.51 11.96
CA ALA A 348 -16.73 -17.00 10.59
C ALA A 348 -17.15 -18.05 9.55
N ALA A 349 -17.47 -19.27 9.98
CA ALA A 349 -18.15 -20.25 9.13
C ALA A 349 -19.49 -19.68 8.68
N LEU A 350 -19.90 -20.06 7.45
CA LEU A 350 -21.26 -19.77 7.01
C LEU A 350 -22.25 -20.27 8.08
N PRO A 351 -23.33 -19.51 8.34
CA PRO A 351 -24.46 -20.04 9.08
C PRO A 351 -24.85 -21.42 8.56
N LYS A 352 -25.43 -22.26 9.42
CA LYS A 352 -25.93 -23.58 9.01
C LYS A 352 -26.74 -23.43 7.72
N GLY A 353 -26.42 -24.25 6.72
CA GLY A 353 -27.10 -24.24 5.44
C GLY A 353 -28.63 -24.23 5.61
N ALA A 354 -29.30 -23.43 4.79
CA ALA A 354 -30.72 -23.14 4.90
C ALA A 354 -31.59 -24.41 4.91
N GLY A 355 -31.15 -25.47 4.22
CA GLY A 355 -31.89 -26.71 4.07
C GLY A 355 -33.29 -26.43 3.54
N ARG A 356 -34.31 -26.98 4.19
CA ARG A 356 -35.72 -26.70 3.88
C ARG A 356 -36.21 -25.47 4.64
N VAL A 357 -36.64 -24.44 3.92
CA VAL A 357 -37.18 -23.19 4.44
C VAL A 357 -38.68 -23.14 4.19
N VAL A 358 -39.46 -22.93 5.26
CA VAL A 358 -40.93 -22.81 5.22
C VAL A 358 -41.31 -21.33 5.21
N GLY A 359 -42.26 -20.95 4.36
CA GLY A 359 -42.78 -19.59 4.26
C GLY A 359 -43.33 -19.05 5.59
N ALA A 360 -43.24 -17.74 5.81
CA ALA A 360 -43.80 -17.08 7.00
C ALA A 360 -45.26 -16.68 6.76
N ALA A 361 -45.56 -16.09 5.60
CA ALA A 361 -46.89 -15.60 5.25
C ALA A 361 -47.82 -16.70 4.72
N ALA A 362 -47.25 -17.79 4.20
CA ALA A 362 -47.99 -18.97 3.74
C ALA A 362 -47.17 -20.24 3.92
N PRO A 363 -47.82 -21.42 4.09
CA PRO A 363 -47.14 -22.67 4.40
C PRO A 363 -46.58 -23.37 3.16
N TYR A 364 -45.89 -22.63 2.28
CA TYR A 364 -45.08 -23.22 1.21
C TYR A 364 -43.71 -23.63 1.75
N ALA A 365 -42.95 -24.39 0.97
CA ALA A 365 -41.54 -24.65 1.27
C ALA A 365 -40.64 -24.48 0.04
N ILE A 366 -39.38 -24.12 0.29
CA ILE A 366 -38.29 -24.16 -0.69
C ILE A 366 -37.11 -24.89 -0.04
N THR A 367 -36.34 -25.63 -0.83
CA THR A 367 -35.17 -26.37 -0.34
C THR A 367 -33.91 -25.82 -1.00
N ALA A 368 -32.97 -25.35 -0.18
CA ALA A 368 -31.65 -24.97 -0.64
C ALA A 368 -30.92 -26.17 -1.28
N PRO A 369 -30.17 -25.94 -2.37
CA PRO A 369 -29.58 -27.03 -3.15
C PRO A 369 -28.39 -27.69 -2.44
N ASN A 370 -27.72 -26.98 -1.54
CA ASN A 370 -26.62 -27.49 -0.71
C ASN A 370 -26.38 -26.60 0.53
N GLU A 371 -25.39 -26.92 1.35
CA GLU A 371 -25.09 -26.22 2.60
C GLU A 371 -24.47 -24.82 2.44
N ARG A 372 -24.05 -24.42 1.23
CA ARG A 372 -23.48 -23.09 0.96
C ARG A 372 -24.55 -21.99 0.90
N TRP A 373 -25.80 -22.38 0.76
CA TRP A 373 -26.95 -21.48 0.77
C TRP A 373 -27.44 -21.27 2.20
N ILE A 374 -27.66 -20.03 2.59
CA ILE A 374 -28.14 -19.66 3.93
C ILE A 374 -29.48 -18.93 3.82
N ALA A 375 -30.31 -19.03 4.86
CA ALA A 375 -31.53 -18.25 4.94
C ALA A 375 -31.18 -16.86 5.50
N ALA A 376 -31.67 -15.81 4.84
CA ALA A 376 -31.55 -14.46 5.36
C ALA A 376 -32.26 -14.35 6.72
N SER A 377 -31.68 -13.59 7.65
CA SER A 377 -32.35 -13.33 8.92
C SER A 377 -33.61 -12.48 8.68
N PRO A 378 -34.60 -12.53 9.58
CA PRO A 378 -35.75 -11.63 9.51
C PRO A 378 -35.36 -10.15 9.47
N GLU A 379 -34.30 -9.74 10.19
CA GLU A 379 -33.82 -8.36 10.12
C GLU A 379 -33.27 -8.00 8.74
N MET A 380 -32.45 -8.88 8.15
CA MET A 380 -31.86 -8.68 6.83
C MET A 380 -32.95 -8.59 5.75
N LEU A 381 -33.93 -9.49 5.80
CA LEU A 381 -35.09 -9.51 4.91
C LEU A 381 -35.86 -8.18 5.00
N ALA A 382 -36.18 -7.73 6.22
CA ALA A 382 -36.92 -6.49 6.43
C ALA A 382 -36.17 -5.24 5.95
N GLN A 383 -34.84 -5.24 5.99
CA GLN A 383 -34.03 -4.09 5.58
C GLN A 383 -33.75 -4.04 4.08
N GLN A 384 -33.44 -5.19 3.46
CA GLN A 384 -32.91 -5.22 2.10
C GLN A 384 -33.93 -5.72 1.07
N ASN A 385 -34.90 -6.53 1.48
CA ASN A 385 -35.90 -7.10 0.58
C ASN A 385 -37.27 -7.25 1.28
N PRO A 386 -37.91 -6.13 1.66
CA PRO A 386 -39.11 -6.14 2.50
C PRO A 386 -40.33 -6.79 1.85
N ASP A 387 -40.34 -6.92 0.52
CA ASP A 387 -41.43 -7.52 -0.24
C ASP A 387 -41.33 -9.06 -0.31
N SER A 388 -40.18 -9.63 0.05
CA SER A 388 -39.98 -11.08 0.06
C SER A 388 -40.44 -11.70 1.37
N ASP A 389 -41.13 -12.83 1.31
CA ASP A 389 -41.51 -13.62 2.49
C ASP A 389 -40.35 -14.49 2.98
N ARG A 390 -39.59 -15.03 2.02
CA ARG A 390 -38.35 -15.76 2.26
C ARG A 390 -37.28 -15.37 1.26
N TRP A 391 -36.06 -15.40 1.76
CA TRP A 391 -34.84 -15.16 0.98
C TRP A 391 -33.79 -16.15 1.44
N ILE A 392 -33.30 -16.95 0.51
CA ILE A 392 -32.08 -17.74 0.68
C ILE A 392 -31.02 -17.15 -0.23
N LEU A 393 -29.78 -17.09 0.23
CA LEU A 393 -28.66 -16.53 -0.51
C LEU A 393 -27.46 -17.45 -0.45
N ARG A 394 -26.65 -17.39 -1.50
CA ARG A 394 -25.33 -18.00 -1.61
C ARG A 394 -24.29 -16.87 -1.58
N PRO A 395 -23.76 -16.54 -0.38
CA PRO A 395 -23.05 -15.28 -0.18
C PRO A 395 -21.69 -15.21 -0.91
N ASP A 396 -21.05 -16.34 -1.20
CA ASP A 396 -19.74 -16.41 -1.88
C ASP A 396 -19.77 -15.89 -3.32
N VAL A 397 -20.94 -15.95 -3.96
CA VAL A 397 -21.14 -15.57 -5.36
C VAL A 397 -22.25 -14.54 -5.57
N ASP A 398 -22.77 -13.99 -4.47
CA ASP A 398 -23.88 -13.03 -4.46
C ASP A 398 -25.12 -13.54 -5.22
N ALA A 399 -25.44 -14.83 -5.07
CA ALA A 399 -26.63 -15.40 -5.69
C ALA A 399 -27.79 -15.44 -4.68
N HIS A 400 -28.99 -15.17 -5.16
CA HIS A 400 -30.18 -15.02 -4.33
C HIS A 400 -31.32 -15.83 -4.90
N LEU A 401 -32.15 -16.39 -4.02
CA LEU A 401 -33.48 -16.89 -4.34
C LEU A 401 -34.47 -16.31 -3.34
N THR A 402 -35.50 -15.68 -3.86
CA THR A 402 -36.53 -14.99 -3.08
C THR A 402 -37.91 -15.51 -3.45
N VAL A 403 -38.82 -15.47 -2.49
CA VAL A 403 -40.23 -15.79 -2.72
C VAL A 403 -41.08 -14.60 -2.33
N VAL A 404 -41.76 -14.02 -3.30
CA VAL A 404 -42.69 -12.88 -3.13
C VAL A 404 -44.11 -13.38 -3.31
N LEU A 405 -45.01 -12.97 -2.41
CA LEU A 405 -46.43 -13.31 -2.49
C LEU A 405 -47.21 -12.14 -3.06
N GLU A 406 -47.94 -12.37 -4.16
CA GLU A 406 -48.85 -11.40 -4.75
C GLU A 406 -50.31 -11.87 -4.51
N PRO A 407 -51.12 -11.13 -3.75
CA PRO A 407 -52.56 -11.39 -3.68
C PRO A 407 -53.21 -11.05 -5.02
N LEU A 408 -54.04 -11.95 -5.52
CA LEU A 408 -54.73 -11.79 -6.81
C LEU A 408 -56.17 -11.29 -6.56
N GLY A 409 -56.61 -10.33 -7.35
CA GLY A 409 -57.98 -9.80 -7.27
C GLY A 409 -59.04 -10.72 -7.92
N GLU A 410 -58.61 -11.61 -8.81
CA GLU A 410 -59.43 -12.58 -9.53
C GLU A 410 -58.62 -13.84 -9.83
N GLU A 411 -59.31 -14.94 -10.16
CA GLU A 411 -58.66 -16.17 -10.60
C GLU A 411 -57.90 -15.91 -11.91
N THR A 412 -56.61 -16.22 -11.92
CA THR A 412 -55.77 -16.14 -13.11
C THR A 412 -54.88 -17.38 -13.19
N THR A 413 -54.16 -17.52 -14.30
CA THR A 413 -53.24 -18.64 -14.51
C THR A 413 -51.80 -18.17 -14.42
N ALA A 414 -50.89 -19.07 -14.03
CA ALA A 414 -49.45 -18.78 -14.04
C ALA A 414 -48.98 -18.31 -15.43
N ALA A 415 -49.50 -18.89 -16.51
CA ALA A 415 -49.18 -18.51 -17.88
C ALA A 415 -49.63 -17.06 -18.21
N ALA A 416 -50.83 -16.66 -17.77
CA ALA A 416 -51.32 -15.30 -18.00
C ALA A 416 -50.50 -14.25 -17.23
N LEU A 417 -50.09 -14.55 -16.00
CA LEU A 417 -49.17 -13.69 -15.25
C LEU A 417 -47.78 -13.65 -15.91
N MET A 418 -47.27 -14.80 -16.36
CA MET A 418 -45.95 -14.88 -17.00
C MET A 418 -45.88 -14.05 -18.29
N GLN A 419 -46.96 -14.00 -19.07
CA GLN A 419 -47.04 -13.13 -20.27
C GLN A 419 -46.89 -11.64 -19.95
N GLN A 420 -47.24 -11.20 -18.74
CA GLN A 420 -47.11 -9.80 -18.30
C GLN A 420 -45.72 -9.50 -17.72
N MET A 421 -44.94 -10.52 -17.35
CA MET A 421 -43.66 -10.34 -16.66
C MET A 421 -42.62 -9.55 -17.45
N PRO A 422 -42.46 -9.71 -18.78
CA PRO A 422 -41.50 -8.89 -19.52
C PRO A 422 -41.79 -7.39 -19.47
N GLU A 423 -43.05 -6.98 -19.38
CA GLU A 423 -43.42 -5.57 -19.23
C GLU A 423 -43.16 -5.08 -17.80
N ARG A 424 -43.56 -5.86 -16.79
CA ARG A 424 -43.31 -5.58 -15.36
C ARG A 424 -41.80 -5.49 -15.03
N LEU A 425 -40.99 -6.37 -15.61
CA LEU A 425 -39.54 -6.36 -15.43
C LEU A 425 -38.92 -5.15 -16.11
N ARG A 426 -39.37 -4.76 -17.31
CA ARG A 426 -38.87 -3.54 -17.98
C ARG A 426 -39.25 -2.24 -17.28
N SER A 427 -40.39 -2.19 -16.58
CA SER A 427 -40.77 -1.01 -15.82
C SER A 427 -39.85 -0.79 -14.61
N SER A 428 -39.37 -1.87 -13.99
CA SER A 428 -38.43 -1.83 -12.87
C SER A 428 -36.97 -1.72 -13.34
N TRP A 429 -36.64 -2.44 -14.42
CA TRP A 429 -35.32 -2.51 -15.03
C TRP A 429 -35.41 -2.26 -16.54
N PRO A 430 -35.30 -1.00 -16.99
CA PRO A 430 -35.44 -0.64 -18.40
C PRO A 430 -34.47 -1.36 -19.35
N THR A 431 -33.37 -1.88 -18.83
CA THR A 431 -32.33 -2.62 -19.55
C THR A 431 -32.63 -4.12 -19.71
N ALA A 432 -33.75 -4.62 -19.16
CA ALA A 432 -34.08 -6.04 -19.19
C ALA A 432 -34.21 -6.58 -20.63
N SER A 433 -33.40 -7.60 -20.93
CA SER A 433 -33.50 -8.42 -22.13
C SER A 433 -33.95 -9.82 -21.75
N PHE A 434 -34.66 -10.49 -22.66
CA PHE A 434 -35.30 -11.77 -22.40
C PHE A 434 -34.77 -12.81 -23.37
N HIS A 435 -34.43 -13.97 -22.85
CA HIS A 435 -33.98 -15.09 -23.64
C HIS A 435 -35.15 -16.03 -23.95
N PRO A 436 -35.08 -16.84 -25.03
CA PRO A 436 -36.15 -17.77 -25.36
C PRO A 436 -36.48 -18.70 -24.18
N ASP A 437 -37.77 -18.91 -23.93
CA ASP A 437 -38.24 -19.75 -22.82
C ASP A 437 -37.62 -21.16 -22.91
N GLU A 438 -36.90 -21.56 -21.86
CA GLU A 438 -36.57 -22.96 -21.65
C GLU A 438 -37.75 -23.60 -20.88
N PRO A 439 -38.49 -24.55 -21.49
CA PRO A 439 -39.58 -25.22 -20.77
C PRO A 439 -39.02 -25.99 -19.57
N LEU A 440 -39.66 -25.82 -18.41
CA LEU A 440 -39.37 -26.63 -17.22
C LEU A 440 -39.79 -28.07 -17.47
N ALA A 441 -38.84 -28.91 -17.90
CA ALA A 441 -39.07 -30.34 -18.01
C ALA A 441 -39.03 -30.99 -16.62
N GLY A 442 -40.14 -31.61 -16.17
CA GLY A 442 -40.09 -32.64 -15.14
C GLY A 442 -40.83 -32.41 -13.82
N THR A 443 -41.71 -31.42 -13.68
CA THR A 443 -42.54 -31.30 -12.46
C THR A 443 -44.04 -31.26 -12.77
N HIS A 444 -44.85 -31.82 -11.87
CA HIS A 444 -46.32 -31.88 -11.94
C HIS A 444 -47.00 -30.51 -11.73
N VAL A 445 -46.24 -29.42 -11.81
CA VAL A 445 -46.65 -28.06 -11.47
C VAL A 445 -46.49 -27.21 -12.72
N SER A 446 -47.54 -26.50 -13.13
CA SER A 446 -47.60 -25.69 -14.36
C SER A 446 -46.77 -24.40 -14.26
N GLY A 447 -45.50 -24.50 -13.88
CA GLY A 447 -44.56 -23.39 -13.83
C GLY A 447 -43.91 -23.14 -15.18
N GLN A 448 -43.83 -21.86 -15.58
CA GLN A 448 -42.93 -21.40 -16.64
C GLN A 448 -41.74 -20.70 -15.97
N ILE A 449 -40.54 -20.79 -16.55
CA ILE A 449 -39.40 -19.94 -16.16
C ILE A 449 -39.17 -18.93 -17.26
N LEU A 450 -39.11 -17.66 -16.87
CA LEU A 450 -38.63 -16.57 -17.71
C LEU A 450 -37.19 -16.25 -17.31
N HIS A 451 -36.27 -16.38 -18.26
CA HIS A 451 -34.87 -15.97 -18.09
C HIS A 451 -34.65 -14.56 -18.65
N ALA A 452 -34.06 -13.68 -17.86
CA ALA A 452 -33.78 -12.31 -18.24
C ALA A 452 -32.38 -11.85 -17.80
N SER A 453 -31.72 -11.06 -18.64
CA SER A 453 -30.51 -10.33 -18.28
C SER A 453 -30.86 -8.88 -18.01
N VAL A 454 -30.39 -8.33 -16.90
CA VAL A 454 -30.61 -6.93 -16.51
C VAL A 454 -29.29 -6.24 -16.24
N ALA A 455 -29.21 -4.92 -16.46
CA ALA A 455 -28.04 -4.11 -16.14
C ALA A 455 -28.45 -2.86 -15.35
N GLY A 456 -27.88 -2.68 -14.17
CA GLY A 456 -28.14 -1.56 -13.27
C GLY A 456 -26.86 -0.83 -12.85
N ALA A 457 -27.00 0.13 -11.93
CA ALA A 457 -25.87 0.87 -11.35
C ALA A 457 -24.90 -0.04 -10.59
N GLU A 458 -25.40 -1.14 -10.02
CA GLU A 458 -24.65 -2.12 -9.24
C GLU A 458 -24.04 -3.23 -10.10
N GLY A 459 -24.32 -3.28 -11.40
CA GLY A 459 -23.78 -4.26 -12.33
C GLY A 459 -24.82 -4.96 -13.18
N ALA A 460 -24.38 -6.00 -13.90
CA ALA A 460 -25.24 -6.86 -14.71
C ALA A 460 -25.62 -8.13 -13.92
N PHE A 461 -26.89 -8.51 -13.99
CA PHE A 461 -27.45 -9.66 -13.31
C PHE A 461 -28.23 -10.53 -14.29
N GLU A 462 -28.25 -11.81 -14.00
CA GLU A 462 -29.09 -12.80 -14.67
C GLU A 462 -30.17 -13.25 -13.70
N ILE A 463 -31.42 -13.31 -14.19
CA ILE A 463 -32.61 -13.58 -13.39
C ILE A 463 -33.37 -14.75 -14.01
N ASP A 464 -33.67 -15.77 -13.21
CA ASP A 464 -34.63 -16.83 -13.53
C ASP A 464 -35.90 -16.58 -12.71
N TYR A 465 -37.04 -16.44 -13.38
CA TYR A 465 -38.30 -16.08 -12.74
C TYR A 465 -39.32 -17.20 -12.89
N ALA A 466 -39.80 -17.77 -11.78
CA ALA A 466 -40.86 -18.78 -11.78
C ALA A 466 -42.12 -18.27 -11.08
N ILE A 467 -43.31 -18.56 -11.63
CA ILE A 467 -44.60 -18.17 -11.05
C ILE A 467 -45.45 -19.42 -10.77
N TYR A 468 -45.99 -19.47 -9.56
CA TYR A 468 -46.95 -20.48 -9.13
C TYR A 468 -48.24 -19.78 -8.70
N VAL A 469 -49.40 -20.30 -9.10
CA VAL A 469 -50.71 -19.73 -8.73
C VAL A 469 -51.51 -20.78 -7.98
N LEU A 470 -52.03 -20.44 -6.81
CA LEU A 470 -52.92 -21.27 -6.00
C LEU A 470 -54.09 -20.42 -5.49
N GLY A 471 -55.28 -20.68 -6.03
CA GLY A 471 -56.48 -19.87 -5.77
C GLY A 471 -56.25 -18.40 -6.12
N LEU A 472 -56.42 -17.50 -5.14
CA LEU A 472 -56.26 -16.05 -5.28
C LEU A 472 -54.86 -15.56 -4.82
N ARG A 473 -53.83 -16.40 -4.92
CA ARG A 473 -52.45 -16.04 -4.59
C ARG A 473 -51.49 -16.49 -5.67
N ALA A 474 -50.53 -15.63 -6.01
CA ALA A 474 -49.36 -15.97 -6.79
C ALA A 474 -48.10 -15.97 -5.92
N PHE A 475 -47.22 -16.94 -6.16
CA PHE A 475 -45.89 -17.05 -5.58
C PHE A 475 -44.87 -16.83 -6.68
N HIS A 476 -44.11 -15.75 -6.57
CA HIS A 476 -43.03 -15.42 -7.48
C HIS A 476 -41.73 -15.91 -6.87
N VAL A 477 -41.14 -16.94 -7.47
CA VAL A 477 -39.87 -17.52 -7.01
C VAL A 477 -38.76 -17.01 -7.93
N VAL A 478 -38.05 -16.00 -7.44
CA VAL A 478 -37.07 -15.24 -8.23
C VAL A 478 -35.67 -15.65 -7.82
N ALA A 479 -34.96 -16.28 -8.76
CA ALA A 479 -33.54 -16.59 -8.67
C ALA A 479 -32.74 -15.51 -9.40
N MET A 480 -31.66 -15.02 -8.81
CA MET A 480 -30.78 -14.05 -9.45
C MET A 480 -29.32 -14.23 -9.03
N ALA A 481 -28.38 -13.87 -9.90
CA ALA A 481 -26.96 -13.74 -9.58
C ALA A 481 -26.28 -12.73 -10.51
N PRO A 482 -25.13 -12.15 -10.12
CA PRO A 482 -24.31 -11.36 -11.03
C PRO A 482 -23.97 -12.15 -12.30
N ALA A 483 -24.04 -11.50 -13.46
CA ALA A 483 -23.85 -12.16 -14.75
C ALA A 483 -22.53 -12.95 -14.87
N PRO A 484 -21.37 -12.50 -14.32
CA PRO A 484 -20.15 -13.29 -14.34
C PRO A 484 -20.22 -14.57 -13.49
N ALA A 485 -21.03 -14.58 -12.42
CA ALA A 485 -21.17 -15.70 -11.50
C ALA A 485 -22.27 -16.68 -11.93
N TYR A 486 -23.31 -16.18 -12.60
CA TYR A 486 -24.50 -16.94 -12.96
C TYR A 486 -24.21 -18.29 -13.64
N PRO A 487 -23.30 -18.41 -14.63
CA PRO A 487 -23.01 -19.72 -15.25
C PRO A 487 -22.55 -20.80 -14.25
N GLY A 488 -21.85 -20.41 -13.18
CA GLY A 488 -21.35 -21.32 -12.15
C GLY A 488 -22.39 -21.74 -11.12
N VAL A 489 -23.52 -21.04 -11.02
CA VAL A 489 -24.57 -21.28 -10.02
C VAL A 489 -25.97 -21.50 -10.61
N ARG A 490 -26.10 -21.45 -11.93
CA ARG A 490 -27.36 -21.62 -12.67
C ARG A 490 -28.10 -22.90 -12.28
N ASP A 491 -27.40 -24.03 -12.25
CA ASP A 491 -28.02 -25.33 -11.93
C ASP A 491 -28.50 -25.38 -10.48
N GLU A 492 -27.76 -24.77 -9.54
CA GLU A 492 -28.16 -24.66 -8.13
C GLU A 492 -29.39 -23.78 -7.95
N LEU A 493 -29.42 -22.61 -8.60
CA LEU A 493 -30.57 -21.71 -8.60
C LEU A 493 -31.82 -22.42 -9.13
N ARG A 494 -31.69 -23.13 -10.25
CA ARG A 494 -32.79 -23.89 -10.86
C ARG A 494 -33.25 -25.04 -9.99
N GLN A 495 -32.34 -25.80 -9.40
CA GLN A 495 -32.68 -26.86 -8.45
C GLN A 495 -33.47 -26.28 -7.27
N ALA A 496 -33.04 -25.14 -6.74
CA ALA A 496 -33.71 -24.48 -5.63
C ALA A 496 -35.12 -23.98 -6.02
N GLN A 497 -35.29 -23.38 -7.21
CA GLN A 497 -36.61 -22.99 -7.72
C GLN A 497 -37.54 -24.19 -7.92
N LEU A 498 -37.02 -25.27 -8.52
CA LEU A 498 -37.78 -26.50 -8.76
C LEU A 498 -38.17 -27.24 -7.47
N SER A 499 -37.51 -26.94 -6.36
CA SER A 499 -37.86 -27.48 -5.04
C SER A 499 -39.03 -26.77 -4.37
N PHE A 500 -39.63 -25.77 -5.01
CA PHE A 500 -40.79 -25.06 -4.47
C PHE A 500 -41.98 -26.01 -4.31
N GLU A 501 -42.45 -26.13 -3.07
CA GLU A 501 -43.63 -26.89 -2.69
C GLU A 501 -44.74 -25.90 -2.31
N PRO A 502 -45.80 -25.75 -3.12
CA PRO A 502 -46.91 -24.88 -2.77
C PRO A 502 -47.62 -25.39 -1.49
N PRO A 503 -48.42 -24.54 -0.82
CA PRO A 503 -49.30 -24.97 0.27
C PRO A 503 -50.13 -26.20 -0.14
N ASN A 504 -50.25 -27.19 0.75
CA ASN A 504 -51.24 -28.27 0.58
C ASN A 504 -52.63 -27.69 0.86
N ASP A 505 -53.55 -27.78 -0.10
CA ASP A 505 -54.96 -27.41 0.04
C ASP A 505 -55.71 -28.27 1.08
#